data_AF-A0A7W1SXS0-F1
#
_entry.id   AF-A0A7W1SXS0-F1
#
_cell.length_a   1.000
_cell.length_b   1.000
_cell.length_c   1.000
_cell.angle_alpha   90.00
_cell.angle_beta   90.00
_cell.angle_gamma   90.00
#
_symmetry.space_group_name_H-M   'P 1'
#
loop_
_entity.id
_entity.type
_entity.pdbx_description
1 polymer ?
#
loop_
_entity_poly.entity_id
_entity_poly.type
_entity_poly.pdbx_seq_one_letter_code
_entity_poly.pdbx_strand_id
1 'polypeptide(L)'
;MNPQAARWVLPMALLRSRMVMAGHSKAEILSAIQAGFEARKLPQLESGAMDYMMSKSSYLTDQGDHSVPHVMFYTAGIDAKDWGSGAEGSPVMGAPYWFFTPEEPSKMKGLPPIVVFLVMVPDWADGTPAGKPDRNRDVKANP
;
A
#
# COMPACT_ATOMS: atom_id res chain seq x y z
N MET A 1 -11.37 -4.19 2.72
CA MET A 1 -10.37 -4.60 3.73
C MET A 1 -10.98 -5.60 4.71
N ASN A 2 -10.19 -6.56 5.19
CA ASN A 2 -10.60 -7.49 6.25
C ASN A 2 -10.40 -6.86 7.65
N PRO A 3 -10.88 -7.50 8.75
CA PRO A 3 -10.76 -6.94 10.10
C PRO A 3 -9.32 -6.67 10.55
N GLN A 4 -8.38 -7.56 10.22
CA GLN A 4 -6.96 -7.43 10.55
C GLN A 4 -6.34 -6.20 9.90
N ALA A 5 -6.58 -6.00 8.60
CA ALA A 5 -6.15 -4.80 7.90
C ALA A 5 -6.86 -3.55 8.45
N ALA A 6 -8.17 -3.61 8.72
CA ALA A 6 -8.92 -2.45 9.20
C ALA A 6 -8.40 -1.93 10.55
N ARG A 7 -8.10 -2.84 11.50
CA ARG A 7 -7.53 -2.46 12.81
C ARG A 7 -6.18 -1.78 12.67
N TRP A 8 -5.39 -2.16 11.67
CA TRP A 8 -4.06 -1.62 11.46
C TRP A 8 -4.06 -0.33 10.62
N VAL A 9 -4.69 -0.35 9.44
CA VAL A 9 -4.72 0.75 8.47
C VAL A 9 -5.52 1.95 8.98
N LEU A 10 -6.70 1.74 9.56
CA LEU A 10 -7.62 2.84 9.88
C LEU A 10 -7.05 3.84 10.90
N PRO A 11 -6.41 3.43 12.02
CA PRO A 11 -5.82 4.38 12.96
C PRO A 11 -4.75 5.26 12.32
N MET A 12 -3.91 4.70 11.44
CA MET A 12 -2.90 5.48 10.73
C MET A 12 -3.52 6.41 9.69
N ALA A 13 -4.50 5.93 8.92
CA ALA A 13 -5.20 6.75 7.94
C ALA A 13 -5.89 7.94 8.61
N LEU A 14 -6.61 7.72 9.71
CA LEU A 14 -7.26 8.78 10.49
C LEU A 14 -6.26 9.78 11.08
N LEU A 15 -5.13 9.32 11.62
CA LEU A 15 -4.07 10.21 12.11
C LEU A 15 -3.54 11.09 10.98
N ARG A 16 -3.16 10.49 9.84
CA ARG A 16 -2.65 11.21 8.66
C ARG A 16 -3.68 12.23 8.16
N SER A 17 -4.92 11.82 7.96
CA SER A 17 -6.00 12.70 7.48
C SER A 17 -6.23 13.87 8.42
N ARG A 18 -6.30 13.66 9.74
CA ARG A 18 -6.46 14.74 10.71
C ARG A 18 -5.32 15.74 10.64
N MET A 19 -4.09 15.27 10.54
CA MET A 19 -2.92 16.14 10.46
C MET A 19 -2.84 16.92 9.14
N VAL A 20 -3.17 16.27 8.02
CA VAL A 20 -3.27 16.95 6.71
C VAL A 20 -4.33 18.05 6.77
N MET A 21 -5.52 17.76 7.31
CA MET A 21 -6.59 18.75 7.45
C MET A 21 -6.22 19.90 8.40
N ALA A 22 -5.31 19.67 9.35
CA ALA A 22 -4.78 20.69 10.25
C ALA A 22 -3.58 21.46 9.65
N GLY A 23 -3.18 21.18 8.41
CA GLY A 23 -2.11 21.89 7.71
C GLY A 23 -0.69 21.44 8.05
N HIS A 24 -0.51 20.29 8.69
CA HIS A 24 0.83 19.75 8.97
C HIS A 24 1.54 19.31 7.68
N SER A 25 2.86 19.50 7.66
CA SER A 25 3.75 19.04 6.61
C SER A 25 3.89 17.51 6.57
N LYS A 26 4.36 16.97 5.43
CA LYS A 26 4.68 15.54 5.29
C LYS A 26 5.70 15.05 6.33
N ALA A 27 6.65 15.91 6.72
CA ALA A 27 7.67 15.58 7.72
C ALA A 27 7.08 15.46 9.13
N GLU A 28 6.22 16.39 9.54
CA GLU A 28 5.53 16.34 10.84
C GLU A 28 4.62 15.10 10.95
N ILE A 29 3.92 14.76 9.87
CA ILE A 29 3.08 13.56 9.81
C ILE A 29 3.94 12.30 9.97
N LEU A 30 5.06 12.22 9.27
CA LEU A 30 6.00 11.09 9.39
C LEU A 30 6.51 10.94 10.83
N SER A 31 6.95 12.03 11.46
CA SER A 31 7.41 12.02 12.85
C SER A 31 6.31 11.60 13.83
N ALA A 32 5.06 12.03 13.62
CA ALA A 32 3.93 11.62 14.46
C ALA A 32 3.62 10.12 14.34
N ILE A 33 3.74 9.54 13.14
CA ILE A 33 3.57 8.10 12.93
C ILE A 33 4.68 7.31 13.63
N GLN A 34 5.95 7.74 13.48
CA GLN A 34 7.10 7.11 14.15
C GLN A 34 6.91 7.12 15.67
N ALA A 35 6.62 8.30 16.24
CA ALA A 35 6.36 8.44 17.68
C ALA A 35 5.15 7.60 18.13
N GLY A 36 4.13 7.44 17.29
CA GLY A 36 2.97 6.59 17.53
C GLY A 36 3.34 5.11 17.68
N PHE A 37 4.24 4.58 16.84
CA PHE A 37 4.75 3.22 16.97
C PHE A 37 5.70 3.07 18.16
N GLU A 38 6.62 4.00 18.37
CA GLU A 38 7.55 4.00 19.52
C GLU A 38 6.80 3.98 20.86
N ALA A 39 5.75 4.81 20.97
CA ALA A 39 4.90 4.89 22.15
C ALA A 39 3.84 3.77 22.23
N ARG A 40 3.83 2.83 21.28
CA ARG A 40 2.82 1.74 21.17
C ARG A 40 1.37 2.24 21.15
N LYS A 41 1.14 3.45 20.63
CA LYS A 41 -0.19 4.04 20.44
C LYS A 41 -0.82 3.66 19.10
N LEU A 42 0.01 3.31 18.12
CA LEU A 42 -0.43 2.71 16.86
C LEU A 42 -0.35 1.17 16.94
N PRO A 43 -1.36 0.46 16.41
CA PRO A 43 -1.38 -1.00 16.45
C PRO A 43 -0.29 -1.60 15.56
N GLN A 44 0.18 -2.79 15.93
CA GLN A 44 1.05 -3.59 15.09
C GLN A 44 0.25 -4.30 14.00
N LEU A 45 0.92 -4.66 12.90
CA LEU A 45 0.30 -5.39 11.81
C LEU A 45 -0.06 -6.81 12.27
N GLU A 46 -1.34 -7.19 12.12
CA GLU A 46 -1.82 -8.55 12.39
C GLU A 46 -1.59 -9.46 11.16
N SER A 47 -1.29 -10.74 11.41
CA SER A 47 -1.15 -11.73 10.34
C SER A 47 -2.46 -11.90 9.55
N GLY A 48 -2.35 -12.06 8.23
CA GLY A 48 -3.49 -12.19 7.34
C GLY A 48 -4.19 -10.87 7.02
N ALA A 49 -3.61 -9.72 7.36
CA ALA A 49 -4.11 -8.41 6.93
C ALA A 49 -4.13 -8.31 5.39
N MET A 50 -5.33 -8.05 4.85
CA MET A 50 -5.54 -7.89 3.41
C MET A 50 -6.64 -6.87 3.09
N ASP A 51 -6.52 -6.29 1.91
CA ASP A 51 -7.54 -5.48 1.27
C ASP A 51 -7.50 -5.67 -0.24
N TYR A 52 -8.33 -4.93 -0.95
CA TYR A 52 -8.54 -5.09 -2.38
C TYR A 52 -8.95 -3.76 -2.99
N MET A 53 -8.51 -3.53 -4.21
CA MET A 53 -8.99 -2.45 -5.05
C MET A 53 -9.45 -3.06 -6.36
N MET A 54 -10.77 -3.10 -6.55
CA MET A 54 -11.40 -3.75 -7.71
C MET A 54 -12.34 -2.82 -8.47
N SER A 55 -12.47 -1.56 -8.07
CA SER A 55 -13.31 -0.57 -8.75
C SER A 55 -12.52 0.18 -9.81
N LYS A 56 -13.13 0.37 -11.00
CA LYS A 56 -12.61 1.24 -12.07
C LYS A 56 -12.61 2.72 -11.68
N SER A 57 -13.43 3.09 -10.70
CA SER A 57 -13.56 4.47 -10.20
C SER A 57 -12.81 4.68 -8.90
N SER A 58 -11.83 3.81 -8.59
CA SER A 58 -10.96 3.98 -7.42
C SER A 58 -10.11 5.23 -7.59
N TYR A 59 -10.07 6.06 -6.55
CA TYR A 59 -9.14 7.17 -6.47
C TYR A 59 -7.81 6.68 -5.89
N LEU A 60 -6.73 6.71 -6.67
CA LEU A 60 -5.39 6.34 -6.21
C LEU A 60 -4.47 7.56 -6.11
N THR A 61 -4.43 8.38 -7.16
CA THR A 61 -3.58 9.57 -7.23
C THR A 61 -4.34 10.72 -7.90
N ASP A 62 -3.86 11.95 -7.70
CA ASP A 62 -4.35 13.13 -8.42
C ASP A 62 -4.10 13.06 -9.94
N GLN A 63 -3.32 12.08 -10.42
CA GLN A 63 -3.04 11.86 -11.85
C GLN A 63 -4.19 11.12 -12.58
N GLY A 64 -5.25 10.74 -11.87
CA GLY A 64 -6.52 10.31 -12.48
C GLY A 64 -6.55 8.88 -13.02
N ASP A 65 -5.49 8.09 -12.85
CA ASP A 65 -5.46 6.69 -13.25
C ASP A 65 -5.93 5.74 -12.13
N HIS A 66 -6.59 4.66 -12.53
CA HIS A 66 -6.98 3.56 -11.65
C HIS A 66 -5.92 2.46 -11.69
N SER A 67 -5.61 1.86 -10.54
CA SER A 67 -4.80 0.64 -10.54
C SER A 67 -5.56 -0.52 -11.20
N VAL A 68 -4.85 -1.42 -11.89
CA VAL A 68 -5.36 -2.75 -12.28
C VAL A 68 -6.07 -3.41 -11.09
N PRO A 69 -7.18 -4.17 -11.25
CA PRO A 69 -7.84 -4.76 -10.10
C PRO A 69 -6.89 -5.74 -9.41
N HIS A 70 -6.79 -5.62 -8.09
CA HIS A 70 -5.82 -6.39 -7.32
C HIS A 70 -6.27 -6.62 -5.87
N VAL A 71 -5.71 -7.66 -5.27
CA VAL A 71 -5.76 -7.94 -3.83
C VAL A 71 -4.40 -7.63 -3.24
N MET A 72 -4.38 -6.98 -2.08
CA MET A 72 -3.14 -6.70 -1.36
C MET A 72 -3.04 -7.51 -0.08
N PHE A 73 -1.84 -8.00 0.20
CA PHE A 73 -1.48 -8.62 1.47
C PHE A 73 -0.39 -7.79 2.15
N TYR A 74 -0.63 -7.42 3.40
CA TYR A 74 0.34 -6.71 4.22
C TYR A 74 1.16 -7.72 5.02
N THR A 75 2.48 -7.65 4.92
CA THR A 75 3.40 -8.57 5.60
C THR A 75 4.54 -7.81 6.27
N ALA A 76 4.98 -8.29 7.43
CA ALA A 76 6.06 -7.65 8.20
C ALA A 76 7.41 -8.34 7.96
N GLY A 77 8.46 -7.56 7.73
CA GLY A 77 9.86 -8.00 7.83
C GLY A 77 10.33 -9.01 6.77
N ILE A 78 9.66 -9.08 5.61
CA ILE A 78 9.98 -10.00 4.53
C ILE A 78 10.46 -9.20 3.32
N ASP A 79 11.50 -9.68 2.61
CA ASP A 79 11.85 -9.12 1.30
C ASP A 79 10.91 -9.69 0.23
N ALA A 80 10.28 -8.81 -0.56
CA ALA A 80 9.34 -9.20 -1.61
C ALA A 80 9.95 -10.19 -2.62
N LYS A 81 11.26 -10.08 -2.90
CA LYS A 81 11.95 -10.96 -3.85
C LYS A 81 11.98 -12.41 -3.40
N ASP A 82 12.03 -12.64 -2.08
CA ASP A 82 12.09 -13.98 -1.50
C ASP A 82 10.75 -14.73 -1.65
N TRP A 83 9.70 -14.01 -2.07
CA TRP A 83 8.34 -14.51 -2.30
C TRP A 83 7.94 -14.47 -3.78
N GLY A 84 8.91 -14.38 -4.69
CA GLY A 84 8.65 -14.45 -6.14
C GLY A 84 7.96 -13.22 -6.71
N SER A 85 7.95 -12.10 -5.98
CA SER A 85 7.49 -10.81 -6.51
C SER A 85 8.31 -10.41 -7.74
N GLY A 86 7.63 -10.08 -8.84
CA GLY A 86 8.27 -9.63 -10.07
C GLY A 86 8.95 -10.73 -10.91
N ALA A 87 8.79 -12.01 -10.55
CA ALA A 87 9.24 -13.12 -11.39
C ALA A 87 8.51 -13.16 -12.74
N GLU A 88 9.15 -13.71 -13.77
CA GLU A 88 8.53 -13.80 -15.10
C GLU A 88 7.23 -14.59 -15.07
N GLY A 89 6.15 -13.99 -15.58
CA GLY A 89 4.81 -14.60 -15.58
C GLY A 89 4.08 -14.56 -14.23
N SER A 90 4.71 -14.05 -13.17
CA SER A 90 4.09 -13.92 -11.85
C SER A 90 3.03 -12.81 -11.84
N PRO A 91 1.83 -13.05 -11.30
CA PRO A 91 0.83 -12.01 -11.06
C PRO A 91 1.14 -11.17 -9.79
N VAL A 92 2.24 -11.49 -9.09
CA VAL A 92 2.59 -10.91 -7.80
C VAL A 92 3.61 -9.79 -7.98
N MET A 93 3.26 -8.60 -7.50
CA MET A 93 4.16 -7.46 -7.32
C MET A 93 4.34 -7.19 -5.83
N GLY A 94 5.42 -6.49 -5.49
CA GLY A 94 5.79 -6.22 -4.11
C GLY A 94 6.33 -4.80 -3.99
N ALA A 95 5.85 -4.07 -2.99
CA ALA A 95 6.27 -2.70 -2.73
C ALA A 95 6.34 -2.44 -1.22
N PRO A 96 7.19 -1.50 -0.75
CA PRO A 96 7.13 -1.05 0.63
C PRO A 96 5.80 -0.32 0.90
N TYR A 97 5.18 -0.57 2.05
CA TYR A 97 3.91 0.09 2.41
C TYR A 97 4.05 1.62 2.55
N TRP A 98 5.18 2.07 3.09
CA TRP A 98 5.35 3.47 3.48
C TRP A 98 5.49 4.41 2.28
N PHE A 99 6.08 3.92 1.19
CA PHE A 99 6.34 4.69 -0.04
C PHE A 99 6.38 3.74 -1.24
N PHE A 100 5.74 4.14 -2.34
CA PHE A 100 5.74 3.35 -3.58
C PHE A 100 7.03 3.51 -4.41
N THR A 101 7.83 4.57 -4.17
CA THR A 101 9.07 4.80 -4.92
C THR A 101 10.32 4.37 -4.12
N PRO A 102 11.29 3.67 -4.76
CA PRO A 102 12.54 3.26 -4.10
C PRO A 102 13.47 4.43 -3.73
N GLU A 103 13.15 5.66 -4.13
CA GLU A 103 14.12 6.75 -4.18
C GLU A 103 14.56 7.26 -2.82
N GLU A 104 13.85 6.95 -1.73
CA GLU A 104 14.23 7.44 -0.40
C GLU A 104 14.06 6.40 0.74
N PRO A 105 14.91 5.36 0.79
CA PRO A 105 14.91 4.39 1.89
C PRO A 105 15.12 5.04 3.27
N SER A 106 15.78 6.20 3.32
CA SER A 106 15.98 6.99 4.53
C SER A 106 14.67 7.46 5.16
N LYS A 107 13.63 7.73 4.36
CA LYS A 107 12.30 8.13 4.86
C LYS A 107 11.53 6.98 5.53
N MET A 108 11.94 5.73 5.32
CA MET A 108 11.38 4.56 5.99
C MET A 108 12.02 4.28 7.35
N LYS A 109 13.11 4.97 7.70
CA LYS A 109 13.81 4.77 8.98
C LYS A 109 12.86 5.02 10.15
N GLY A 110 12.79 4.09 11.09
CA GLY A 110 11.94 4.20 12.29
C GLY A 110 10.48 3.76 12.09
N LEU A 111 10.09 3.37 10.87
CA LEU A 111 8.79 2.75 10.62
C LEU A 111 8.92 1.22 10.59
N PRO A 112 7.87 0.47 10.95
CA PRO A 112 7.92 -0.99 10.88
C PRO A 112 8.11 -1.44 9.41
N PRO A 113 9.00 -2.40 9.12
CA PRO A 113 9.25 -2.84 7.75
C PRO A 113 8.04 -3.65 7.24
N ILE A 114 7.25 -3.05 6.37
CA ILE A 114 6.02 -3.67 5.84
C ILE A 114 6.09 -3.72 4.32
N VAL A 115 5.87 -4.91 3.79
CA VAL A 115 5.77 -5.18 2.36
C VAL A 115 4.31 -5.45 2.02
N VAL A 116 3.85 -4.79 0.97
CA VAL A 116 2.56 -5.01 0.35
C VAL A 116 2.78 -5.91 -0.86
N PHE A 117 2.19 -7.10 -0.85
CA PHE A 117 2.11 -7.95 -2.03
C PHE A 117 0.81 -7.65 -2.78
N LEU A 118 0.93 -7.17 -4.01
CA LEU A 118 -0.21 -6.93 -4.90
C LEU A 118 -0.35 -8.14 -5.82
N VAL A 119 -1.49 -8.82 -5.73
CA VAL A 119 -1.86 -9.92 -6.62
C VAL A 119 -2.88 -9.40 -7.61
N MET A 120 -2.48 -9.26 -8.87
CA MET A 120 -3.39 -8.84 -9.94
C MET A 120 -4.47 -9.90 -10.17
N VAL A 121 -5.71 -9.45 -10.36
CA VAL A 121 -6.85 -10.31 -10.70
C VAL A 121 -7.36 -9.99 -12.11
N PRO A 122 -7.94 -10.96 -12.83
CA PRO A 122 -8.27 -10.77 -14.25
C PRO A 122 -9.47 -9.85 -14.50
N ASP A 123 -10.35 -9.70 -13.50
CA ASP A 123 -11.64 -9.03 -13.66
C ASP A 123 -11.85 -7.92 -12.62
N TRP A 124 -12.54 -6.87 -13.04
CA TRP A 124 -13.02 -5.79 -12.17
C TRP A 124 -14.19 -6.26 -11.30
N ALA A 125 -14.57 -5.45 -10.30
CA ALA A 125 -15.70 -5.74 -9.42
C ALA A 125 -17.05 -5.82 -10.17
N ASP A 126 -17.16 -5.23 -11.36
CA ASP A 126 -18.34 -5.32 -12.23
C ASP A 126 -18.33 -6.58 -13.13
N GLY A 127 -17.33 -7.46 -12.99
CA GLY A 127 -17.18 -8.69 -13.76
C GLY A 127 -16.60 -8.50 -15.16
N THR A 128 -16.22 -7.28 -15.54
CA THR A 128 -15.58 -7.05 -16.84
C THR A 128 -14.07 -7.35 -16.78
N PRO A 129 -13.46 -7.82 -17.88
CA PRO A 129 -12.02 -8.08 -17.92
C PRO A 129 -11.19 -6.80 -17.74
N ALA A 130 -10.08 -6.91 -17.00
CA ALA A 130 -9.11 -5.83 -16.82
C ALA A 130 -8.20 -5.60 -18.03
N GLY A 131 -8.30 -6.45 -19.05
CA GLY A 131 -7.37 -6.48 -20.19
C GLY A 131 -6.07 -7.19 -19.82
N LYS A 132 -5.13 -7.30 -20.79
CA LYS A 132 -3.80 -7.84 -20.48
C LYS A 132 -3.06 -6.87 -19.57
N PRO A 133 -2.40 -7.32 -18.49
CA PRO A 133 -1.62 -6.45 -17.62
C PRO A 133 -0.50 -5.79 -18.45
N ASP A 134 -0.63 -4.49 -18.68
CA ASP A 134 0.37 -3.67 -19.36
C ASP A 134 1.38 -3.20 -18.31
N ARG A 135 2.42 -4.01 -18.11
CA ARG A 135 3.48 -3.81 -17.10
C ARG A 135 4.13 -2.41 -17.14
N ASN A 136 4.02 -1.68 -18.25
CA ASN A 136 4.57 -0.33 -18.39
C ASN A 136 3.59 0.78 -17.98
N ARG A 137 2.29 0.52 -17.92
CA ARG A 137 1.27 1.51 -17.53
C ARG A 137 1.18 1.65 -16.02
N ASP A 138 1.23 0.53 -15.30
CA ASP A 138 1.11 0.52 -13.82
C ASP A 138 2.35 1.12 -13.12
N VAL A 139 3.51 1.11 -13.77
CA VAL A 139 4.73 1.79 -13.30
C VAL A 139 4.71 3.30 -13.62
N LYS A 140 3.98 3.73 -14.65
CA LYS A 140 3.94 5.14 -15.10
C LYS A 140 2.80 5.96 -14.49
N ALA A 141 1.74 5.32 -14.00
CA ALA A 141 0.60 5.99 -13.37
C ALA A 141 0.89 6.53 -11.94
N ASN A 142 2.10 6.30 -11.42
CA ASN A 142 2.46 6.67 -10.05
C ASN A 142 3.91 7.18 -9.99
N PRO A 143 4.16 8.47 -10.30
CA PRO A 143 5.47 9.08 -10.08
C PRO A 143 5.85 9.15 -8.60
#